data_AF-A0A420HLJ3-F1
#
_entry.id   AF-A0A420HLJ3-F1
#
_cell.length_a   1.000
_cell.length_b   1.000
_cell.length_c   1.000
_cell.angle_alpha   90.00
_cell.angle_beta   90.00
_cell.angle_gamma   90.00
#
_symmetry.space_group_name_H-M   'P 1'
#
loop_
_entity.id
_entity.type
_entity.pdbx_description
1 polymer ?
#
loop_
_entity_poly.entity_id
_entity_poly.type
_entity_poly.pdbx_seq_one_letter_code
_entity_poly.pdbx_strand_id
1 'polypeptide(L)' 'MPTSLDRALNQKSSLLAFTGIITGIAAWMILFQDIFPKACDPTGNPETWTRAELMRWLATSVF' A
#
# COMPACT_ATOMS: atom_id res chain seq x y z
N MET A 1 33.56 13.47 -30.91
CA MET A 1 33.85 12.82 -29.60
C MET A 1 32.73 13.19 -28.65
N PRO A 2 32.01 12.23 -28.05
CA PRO A 2 31.00 12.55 -27.04
C PRO A 2 31.70 13.05 -25.78
N THR A 3 31.45 14.31 -25.44
CA THR A 3 31.99 14.97 -24.25
C THR A 3 31.37 14.39 -22.98
N SER A 4 31.96 14.69 -21.82
CA SER A 4 31.44 14.28 -20.52
C SER A 4 29.99 14.77 -20.29
N LEU A 5 29.64 15.94 -20.82
CA LEU A 5 28.29 16.52 -20.76
C LEU A 5 27.28 15.69 -21.58
N ASP A 6 27.64 15.28 -22.79
CA ASP A 6 26.81 14.44 -23.66
C ASP A 6 26.48 13.08 -23.01
N ARG A 7 27.45 12.52 -22.28
CA ARG A 7 27.31 11.25 -21.57
C ARG A 7 26.44 11.38 -20.31
N ALA A 8 26.50 12.52 -19.64
CA ALA A 8 25.65 12.84 -18.50
C ALA A 8 24.19 13.08 -18.93
N LEU A 9 23.97 13.70 -20.09
CA LEU A 9 22.63 13.96 -20.61
C LEU A 9 21.95 12.71 -21.19
N ASN A 10 22.72 11.70 -21.62
CA ASN A 10 22.19 10.45 -22.16
C ASN A 10 22.01 9.35 -21.09
N GLN A 11 21.57 9.71 -19.87
CA GLN A 11 21.51 8.82 -18.71
C GLN A 11 20.25 7.94 -18.66
N LYS A 12 19.88 7.34 -19.79
CA LYS A 12 18.69 6.47 -19.92
C LYS A 12 18.65 5.35 -18.88
N SER A 13 19.81 4.83 -18.48
CA SER A 13 19.93 3.80 -17.45
C SER A 13 19.47 4.27 -16.05
N SER A 14 19.66 5.54 -15.70
CA SER A 14 19.26 6.09 -14.40
C SER A 14 17.74 6.25 -14.32
N LEU A 15 17.12 6.72 -15.40
CA LEU A 15 15.66 6.83 -15.49
C LEU A 15 14.96 5.47 -15.44
N LEU A 16 15.52 4.47 -16.13
CA LEU A 16 14.98 3.10 -16.08
C LEU A 16 15.12 2.49 -14.68
N ALA A 17 16.25 2.71 -14.00
CA ALA A 17 16.45 2.24 -12.62
C ALA A 17 15.46 2.89 -11.65
N PHE A 18 15.30 4.22 -11.70
CA PHE A 18 14.34 4.94 -10.88
C PHE A 18 12.91 4.47 -11.11
N THR A 19 12.50 4.40 -12.39
CA THR A 19 11.15 3.95 -12.76
C THR A 19 10.90 2.52 -12.28
N GLY A 20 11.86 1.61 -12.45
CA GLY A 20 11.75 0.24 -11.96
C GLY A 20 11.55 0.13 -10.45
N ILE A 21 12.27 0.95 -9.68
CA ILE A 21 12.12 1.00 -8.21
C ILE A 21 10.72 1.49 -7.83
N ILE A 22 10.27 2.61 -8.41
CA ILE A 22 8.95 3.19 -8.09
C ILE A 22 7.83 2.23 -8.49
N THR A 23 7.91 1.60 -9.67
CA THR A 23 6.93 0.61 -10.12
C THR A 23 6.93 -0.62 -9.21
N GLY A 24 8.09 -1.10 -8.76
CA GLY A 24 8.19 -2.21 -7.82
C GLY A 24 7.52 -1.90 -6.48
N ILE A 25 7.78 -0.72 -5.92
CA ILE A 25 7.15 -0.27 -4.66
C ILE A 25 5.64 -0.11 -4.84
N ALA A 26 5.20 0.52 -5.94
CA ALA A 26 3.78 0.70 -6.21
C ALA A 26 3.04 -0.64 -6.37
N ALA A 27 3.62 -1.60 -7.10
CA ALA A 27 3.08 -2.95 -7.23
C ALA A 27 3.03 -3.67 -5.88
N TRP A 28 4.07 -3.53 -5.05
CA TRP A 28 4.09 -4.10 -3.70
C TRP A 28 2.99 -3.52 -2.81
N MET A 29 2.80 -2.20 -2.85
CA MET A 29 1.72 -1.54 -2.12
C MET A 29 0.36 -2.09 -2.54
N ILE A 30 0.08 -2.22 -3.84
CA ILE A 30 -1.21 -2.73 -4.35
C ILE A 30 -1.48 -4.18 -3.91
N LEU A 31 -0.44 -5.04 -3.91
CA LEU A 31 -0.60 -6.45 -3.57
C LEU A 31 -0.61 -6.72 -2.07
N PHE A 32 0.09 -5.92 -1.27
CA PHE A 32 0.19 -6.05 0.20
C PHE A 32 -0.53 -4.88 0.90
N GLN A 33 -1.76 -4.56 0.48
CA GLN A 33 -2.55 -3.43 1.01
C GLN A 33 -2.98 -3.56 2.48
N ASP A 34 -2.86 -4.72 3.13
CA ASP A 34 -3.18 -4.87 4.56
C ASP A 34 -2.04 -4.35 5.47
N ILE A 35 -1.60 -3.11 5.21
CA ILE A 35 -0.57 -2.39 6.00
C ILE A 35 -1.13 -2.00 7.39
N PHE A 36 -2.46 -1.94 7.53
CA PHE A 36 -3.11 -1.73 8.80
C PHE A 36 -3.62 -3.06 9.32
N PRO A 37 -3.23 -3.50 10.54
CA PRO A 37 -3.89 -4.64 11.16
C PRO A 37 -5.36 -4.28 11.31
N LYS A 38 -6.23 -4.92 10.51
CA LYS A 38 -7.66 -4.84 10.70
C LYS A 38 -7.92 -5.23 12.16
N ALA A 39 -8.51 -4.31 12.92
CA ALA A 39 -8.82 -4.58 14.31
C ALA A 39 -9.66 -5.87 14.35
N CYS A 40 -9.22 -6.84 15.15
CA CYS A 40 -9.89 -8.13 15.24
C CYS A 40 -11.38 -7.90 15.54
N ASP A 41 -12.26 -8.52 14.74
CA ASP A 41 -13.70 -8.37 14.94
C ASP A 41 -14.09 -8.87 16.34
N PRO A 42 -15.08 -8.22 16.99
CA PRO A 42 -15.57 -8.68 18.28
C PRO A 42 -16.04 -10.13 18.16
N THR A 43 -15.48 -11.02 19.00
CA THR A 43 -15.79 -12.45 19.01
C THR A 43 -16.66 -12.77 20.23
N GLY A 44 -17.75 -13.52 20.07
CA GLY A 44 -18.66 -13.91 21.17
C GLY A 44 -20.13 -13.59 20.90
N ASN A 45 -20.97 -13.57 21.95
CA ASN A 45 -22.42 -13.31 21.83
C ASN A 45 -22.70 -11.82 21.50
N PRO A 46 -23.33 -11.49 20.35
CA PRO A 46 -23.62 -10.11 19.95
C PRO A 46 -24.46 -9.30 20.95
N GLU A 47 -25.27 -9.98 21.76
CA GLU A 47 -26.12 -9.33 22.78
C GLU A 47 -25.33 -8.75 23.96
N THR A 48 -24.07 -9.18 24.13
CA THR A 48 -23.17 -8.71 25.19
C THR A 48 -22.19 -7.65 24.71
N TRP A 49 -22.19 -7.34 23.41
CA TRP A 49 -21.28 -6.38 22.82
C TRP A 49 -21.59 -4.96 23.29
N THR A 50 -20.53 -4.20 23.53
CA THR A 50 -20.67 -2.77 23.77
C THR A 50 -21.17 -2.08 22.49
N ARG A 51 -21.83 -0.92 22.65
CA ARG A 51 -22.31 -0.12 21.51
C ARG A 51 -21.20 0.19 20.49
N ALA A 52 -19.96 0.36 20.94
CA ALA A 52 -18.81 0.61 20.08
C ALA A 52 -18.44 -0.61 19.20
N GLU A 53 -18.55 -1.82 19.74
CA GLU A 53 -18.27 -3.07 19.02
C GLU A 53 -19.34 -3.38 17.98
N LEU A 54 -20.62 -3.19 18.30
CA LEU A 54 -21.74 -3.32 17.35
C LEU A 54 -21.60 -2.37 16.16
N MET A 55 -21.25 -1.10 16.41
CA MET A 55 -21.06 -0.11 15.35
C MET A 55 -19.84 -0.44 14.48
N ARG A 56 -18.78 -1.00 15.07
CA ARG A 56 -17.59 -1.43 14.33
C ARG A 56 -17.88 -2.62 13.43
N TRP A 57 -18.58 -3.64 13.95
CA TRP A 57 -19.03 -4.78 13.14
C TRP A 57 -19.94 -4.35 11.99
N LEU A 58 -20.91 -3.46 12.27
CA LEU A 58 -21.82 -2.93 11.25
C LEU A 58 -21.07 -2.21 10.13
N ALA A 59 -20.10 -1.36 10.47
CA ALA A 59 -19.29 -0.62 9.50
C ALA A 59 -18.44 -1.54 8.60
N THR A 60 -17.97 -2.67 9.12
CA THR A 60 -17.25 -3.69 8.33
C THR A 60 -18.20 -4.49 7.43
N SER A 61 -19.46 -4.67 7.83
CA SER A 61 -20.46 -5.50 7.12
C SER A 61 -21.19 -4.82 5.94
N VAL A 62 -21.03 -3.51 5.75
CA VAL A 62 -21.65 -2.74 4.65
C VAL A 62 -20.61 -2.44 3.56
N PHE A 63 -20.10 -3.50 2.93
CA PHE A 63 -19.34 -3.46 1.67
C PHE A 63 -19.63 -4.70 0.82
#